data_AF-A0A1I3I6F2-F1
#
_entry.id   AF-A0A1I3I6F2-F1
#
_cell.length_a   1.000
_cell.length_b   1.000
_cell.length_c   1.000
_cell.angle_alpha   90.00
_cell.angle_beta   90.00
_cell.angle_gamma   90.00
#
_symmetry.space_group_name_H-M   'P 1'
#
loop_
_entity.id
_entity.type
_entity.pdbx_description
1 polymer ?
#
loop_
_entity_poly.entity_id
_entity_poly.type
_entity_poly.pdbx_seq_one_letter_code
_entity_poly.pdbx_strand_id
1 'polypeptide(L)'
;MSTLRQAAYGFALLLAITLLIWGSYQQGQAAQARAKADAERITTLEQRSARQAQTIISMGADIAAQRLAQQSLQNTRADLQQANAVHQVQKKETVRNDPPAQNWAAQPLPALTRRLHERPAITGATGYRAFLSGRDAVHPAAGGTDR
;
A
#
# COMPACT_ATOMS: atom_id res chain seq x y z
N MET A 1 -63.48 63.81 -44.20
CA MET A 1 -63.18 62.45 -43.68
C MET A 1 -61.68 62.11 -43.66
N SER A 2 -60.75 63.07 -43.79
CA SER A 2 -59.30 62.78 -43.85
C SER A 2 -58.57 62.79 -42.49
N THR A 3 -59.06 63.56 -41.51
CA THR A 3 -58.41 63.73 -40.19
C THR A 3 -58.48 62.46 -39.32
N LEU A 4 -59.58 61.72 -39.38
CA LEU A 4 -59.77 60.49 -38.61
C LEU A 4 -58.78 59.39 -39.02
N ARG A 5 -58.51 59.27 -40.33
CA ARG A 5 -57.54 58.30 -40.87
C ARG A 5 -56.11 58.68 -40.51
N GLN A 6 -55.76 59.97 -40.60
CA GLN A 6 -54.45 60.46 -40.17
C GLN A 6 -54.19 60.24 -38.67
N ALA A 7 -55.18 60.47 -37.83
CA ALA A 7 -55.09 60.17 -36.40
C ALA A 7 -54.89 58.67 -36.15
N ALA A 8 -55.62 57.81 -36.86
CA ALA A 8 -55.47 56.36 -36.76
C ALA A 8 -54.07 55.88 -37.18
N TYR A 9 -53.50 56.44 -38.25
CA TYR A 9 -52.12 56.13 -38.66
C TYR A 9 -51.08 56.63 -37.65
N GLY A 10 -51.29 57.81 -37.03
CA GLY A 10 -50.44 58.31 -35.96
C GLY A 10 -50.42 57.38 -34.75
N PHE A 11 -51.60 56.93 -34.30
CA PHE A 11 -51.72 55.95 -33.22
C PHE A 11 -51.09 54.60 -33.59
N ALA A 12 -51.31 54.10 -34.81
CA ALA A 12 -50.71 52.85 -35.28
C ALA A 12 -49.17 52.94 -35.30
N LEU A 13 -48.62 54.07 -35.70
CA LEU A 13 -47.18 54.30 -35.73
C LEU A 13 -46.59 54.37 -34.32
N LEU A 14 -47.27 55.05 -33.39
CA LEU A 14 -46.87 55.06 -31.99
C LEU A 14 -46.88 53.64 -31.39
N LEU A 15 -47.93 52.86 -31.64
CA LEU A 15 -48.00 51.46 -31.19
C LEU A 15 -46.87 50.62 -31.78
N ALA A 16 -46.57 50.76 -33.07
CA ALA A 16 -45.47 50.07 -33.71
C ALA A 16 -44.11 50.42 -33.07
N ILE A 17 -43.86 51.70 -32.74
CA ILE A 17 -42.65 52.14 -32.05
C ILE A 17 -42.57 51.53 -30.64
N THR A 18 -43.66 51.53 -29.87
CA THR A 18 -43.65 50.94 -28.53
C THR A 18 -43.35 49.44 -28.54
N LEU A 19 -43.88 48.70 -29.53
CA LEU A 19 -43.59 47.28 -29.71
C LEU A 19 -42.13 47.02 -30.10
N LEU A 20 -41.54 47.88 -30.95
CA LEU A 20 -40.12 47.80 -31.32
C LEU A 20 -39.19 48.04 -30.12
N ILE A 21 -39.51 49.03 -29.28
CA ILE A 21 -38.75 49.32 -28.06
C ILE A 21 -38.85 48.15 -27.08
N TRP A 22 -40.04 47.58 -26.92
CA TRP A 22 -40.25 46.43 -26.03
C TRP A 22 -39.51 45.17 -26.51
N GLY A 23 -39.60 44.85 -27.81
CA GLY A 23 -38.92 43.71 -28.41
C GLY A 23 -37.40 43.80 -28.31
N SER A 24 -36.83 44.99 -28.54
CA SER A 24 -35.38 45.23 -28.41
C SER A 24 -34.90 45.13 -26.95
N TYR A 25 -35.70 45.63 -26.00
CA TYR A 25 -35.41 45.50 -24.57
C TYR A 25 -35.39 44.03 -24.12
N GLN A 26 -36.34 43.22 -24.59
CA GLN A 26 -36.41 41.79 -24.24
C GLN A 26 -35.25 40.99 -24.85
N GLN A 27 -34.86 41.30 -26.10
CA GLN A 27 -33.67 40.70 -26.72
C GLN A 27 -32.38 41.06 -26.00
N GLY A 28 -32.24 42.32 -25.58
CA GLY A 28 -31.07 42.79 -24.81
C GLY A 28 -30.91 42.04 -23.49
N GLN A 29 -32.01 41.81 -22.77
CA GLN A 29 -31.99 41.01 -21.53
C GLN A 29 -31.63 39.55 -21.78
N ALA A 30 -32.20 38.94 -22.83
CA ALA A 30 -31.88 37.56 -23.20
C ALA A 30 -30.40 37.40 -23.61
N ALA A 31 -29.84 38.37 -24.33
CA ALA A 31 -28.43 38.39 -24.70
C ALA A 31 -27.51 38.50 -23.47
N GLN A 32 -27.84 39.38 -22.51
CA GLN A 32 -27.08 39.51 -21.26
C GLN A 32 -27.17 38.25 -20.40
N ALA A 33 -28.34 37.61 -20.31
CA ALA A 33 -28.51 36.36 -19.57
C ALA A 33 -27.65 35.23 -20.18
N ARG A 34 -27.60 35.13 -21.51
CA ARG A 34 -26.73 34.18 -22.22
C ARG A 34 -25.25 34.47 -21.96
N ALA A 35 -24.82 35.73 -22.08
CA ALA A 35 -23.43 36.12 -21.83
C ALA A 35 -22.98 35.78 -20.39
N LYS A 36 -23.86 35.98 -19.40
CA LYS A 36 -23.58 35.58 -18.01
C LYS A 36 -23.47 34.07 -17.86
N ALA A 37 -24.39 33.31 -18.46
CA ALA A 37 -24.35 31.85 -18.43
C ALA A 37 -23.09 31.29 -19.11
N ASP A 38 -22.65 31.90 -20.22
CA ASP A 38 -21.43 31.50 -20.92
C ASP A 38 -20.17 31.84 -20.11
N ALA A 39 -20.12 33.02 -19.48
CA ALA A 39 -19.03 33.40 -18.57
C ALA A 39 -18.94 32.43 -17.37
N GLU A 40 -20.08 32.08 -16.77
CA GLU A 40 -20.14 31.10 -15.69
C GLU A 40 -19.67 29.72 -16.17
N ARG A 41 -20.09 29.28 -17.36
CA ARG A 41 -19.60 28.03 -17.97
C ARG A 41 -18.09 28.04 -18.16
N ILE A 42 -17.51 29.12 -18.68
CA ILE A 42 -16.06 29.24 -18.85
C ILE A 42 -15.36 29.12 -17.49
N THR A 43 -15.80 29.88 -16.48
CA THR A 43 -15.19 29.84 -15.15
C THR A 43 -15.28 28.46 -14.51
N THR A 44 -16.41 27.75 -14.69
CA THR A 44 -16.57 26.39 -14.16
C THR A 44 -15.69 25.39 -14.90
N LEU A 45 -15.51 25.53 -16.21
CA LEU A 45 -14.60 24.70 -17.00
C LEU A 45 -13.14 24.95 -16.61
N GLU A 46 -12.74 26.20 -16.42
CA GLU A 46 -11.40 26.57 -15.93
C GLU A 46 -11.13 25.97 -14.55
N GLN A 47 -12.08 26.11 -13.62
CA GLN A 47 -11.97 25.51 -12.30
C GLN A 47 -11.91 23.97 -12.34
N ARG A 48 -12.66 23.34 -13.24
CA ARG A 48 -12.59 21.88 -13.45
C ARG A 48 -11.23 21.47 -14.01
N SER A 49 -10.73 22.20 -15.00
CA SER A 49 -9.41 21.98 -15.59
C SER A 49 -8.30 22.11 -14.55
N ALA A 50 -8.32 23.17 -13.74
CA ALA A 50 -7.36 23.37 -12.65
C ALA A 50 -7.39 22.23 -11.62
N ARG A 51 -8.58 21.78 -11.23
CA ARG A 51 -8.76 20.62 -10.33
C ARG A 51 -8.22 19.33 -10.97
N GLN A 52 -8.48 19.11 -12.24
CA GLN A 52 -7.98 17.94 -12.98
C GLN A 52 -6.45 17.98 -13.09
N ALA A 53 -5.86 19.13 -13.41
CA ALA A 53 -4.41 19.30 -13.46
C ALA A 53 -3.76 18.97 -12.10
N GLN A 54 -4.32 19.48 -11.00
CA GLN A 54 -3.83 19.18 -9.66
C GLN A 54 -3.92 17.68 -9.33
N THR A 55 -5.02 17.03 -9.75
CA THR A 55 -5.22 15.59 -9.57
C THR A 55 -4.22 14.76 -10.37
N ILE A 56 -3.93 15.16 -11.60
CA ILE A 56 -2.91 14.50 -12.44
C ILE A 56 -1.52 14.64 -11.80
N ILE A 57 -1.19 15.81 -11.27
CA ILE A 57 0.08 16.05 -10.58
C ILE A 57 0.20 15.15 -9.34
N SER A 58 -0.85 15.06 -8.52
CA SER A 58 -0.83 14.20 -7.33
C SER A 58 -0.71 12.72 -7.68
N MET A 59 -1.48 12.24 -8.66
CA MET A 59 -1.39 10.85 -9.15
C MET A 59 0.00 10.54 -9.72
N GLY A 60 0.60 11.49 -10.44
CA GLY A 60 1.97 11.35 -10.96
C GLY A 60 3.00 11.22 -9.83
N ALA A 61 2.87 12.02 -8.77
CA ALA A 61 3.73 11.94 -7.59
C ALA A 61 3.57 10.58 -6.87
N ASP A 62 2.33 10.10 -6.70
CA ASP A 62 2.05 8.81 -6.07
C ASP A 62 2.65 7.64 -6.86
N ILE A 63 2.51 7.66 -8.20
CA ILE A 63 3.10 6.64 -9.09
C ILE A 63 4.63 6.68 -9.00
N ALA A 64 5.23 7.87 -8.96
CA ALA A 64 6.68 8.02 -8.82
C ALA A 64 7.18 7.46 -7.48
N ALA A 65 6.50 7.77 -6.38
CA ALA A 65 6.80 7.23 -5.06
C ALA A 65 6.66 5.71 -5.04
N GLN A 66 5.61 5.16 -5.65
CA GLN A 66 5.40 3.72 -5.76
C GLN A 66 6.52 3.04 -6.57
N ARG A 67 6.96 3.64 -7.68
CA ARG A 67 8.08 3.10 -8.48
C ARG A 67 9.39 3.10 -7.69
N LEU A 68 9.67 4.17 -6.96
CA LEU A 68 10.85 4.27 -6.07
C LEU A 68 10.82 3.19 -4.98
N ALA A 69 9.66 3.00 -4.34
CA ALA A 69 9.49 1.95 -3.33
C ALA A 69 9.66 0.55 -3.92
N GLN A 70 9.10 0.28 -5.11
CA GLN A 70 9.28 -0.99 -5.81
C GLN A 70 10.74 -1.24 -6.18
N GLN A 71 11.45 -0.23 -6.68
CA GLN A 71 12.87 -0.34 -7.03
C GLN A 71 13.74 -0.57 -5.80
N SER A 72 13.45 0.13 -4.69
CA SER A 72 14.11 -0.10 -3.40
C SER A 72 13.91 -1.53 -2.90
N LEU A 73 12.69 -2.07 -3.01
CA LEU A 73 12.39 -3.45 -2.62
C LEU A 73 13.14 -4.46 -3.49
N GLN A 74 13.19 -4.24 -4.81
CA GLN A 74 13.93 -5.09 -5.73
C GLN A 74 15.43 -5.08 -5.42
N ASN A 75 16.01 -3.90 -5.18
CA ASN A 75 17.41 -3.77 -4.80
C ASN A 75 17.70 -4.50 -3.48
N THR A 76 16.84 -4.30 -2.47
CA THR A 76 16.97 -4.97 -1.17
C THR A 76 16.90 -6.50 -1.34
N ARG A 77 15.99 -6.99 -2.17
CA ARG A 77 15.88 -8.43 -2.46
C ARG A 77 17.12 -8.97 -3.17
N ALA A 78 17.65 -8.25 -4.15
CA ALA A 78 18.86 -8.64 -4.86
C ALA A 78 20.07 -8.68 -3.91
N ASP A 79 20.20 -7.68 -3.04
CA ASP A 79 21.27 -7.61 -2.04
C ASP A 79 21.17 -8.76 -1.02
N LEU A 80 19.97 -9.04 -0.51
CA LEU A 80 19.74 -10.18 0.39
C LEU A 80 20.04 -11.53 -0.28
N GLN A 81 19.68 -11.69 -1.56
CA GLN A 81 20.00 -12.90 -2.32
C GLN A 81 21.52 -13.07 -2.50
N GLN A 82 22.22 -11.98 -2.82
CA GLN A 82 23.67 -11.99 -2.97
C GLN A 82 24.37 -12.29 -1.64
N ALA A 83 23.96 -11.61 -0.56
CA ALA A 83 24.48 -11.86 0.78
C ALA A 83 24.25 -13.32 1.19
N ASN A 84 23.06 -13.88 0.95
CA ASN A 84 22.79 -15.29 1.24
C ASN A 84 23.71 -16.23 0.44
N ALA A 85 23.89 -16.00 -0.86
CA ALA A 85 24.78 -16.80 -1.68
C ALA A 85 26.23 -16.77 -1.16
N VAL A 86 26.74 -15.58 -0.82
CA VAL A 86 28.07 -15.41 -0.23
C VAL A 86 28.18 -16.16 1.10
N HIS A 87 27.21 -15.98 2.00
CA HIS A 87 27.19 -16.69 3.30
C HIS A 87 27.18 -18.21 3.14
N GLN A 88 26.46 -18.75 2.15
CA GLN A 88 26.41 -20.18 1.91
C GLN A 88 27.74 -20.72 1.38
N VAL A 89 28.41 -19.98 0.51
CA VAL A 89 29.76 -20.32 0.04
C VAL A 89 30.75 -20.26 1.20
N GLN A 90 30.73 -19.17 1.99
CA GLN A 90 31.60 -19.00 3.14
C GLN A 90 31.43 -20.14 4.15
N LYS A 91 30.18 -20.52 4.47
CA LYS A 91 29.89 -21.61 5.40
C LYS A 91 30.41 -22.95 4.88
N LYS A 92 30.25 -23.24 3.59
CA LYS A 92 30.80 -24.45 2.97
C LYS A 92 32.33 -24.47 3.03
N GLU A 93 32.95 -23.33 2.76
CA GLU A 93 34.42 -23.20 2.78
C GLU A 93 34.96 -23.31 4.21
N THR A 94 34.32 -22.70 5.21
CA THR A 94 34.66 -22.88 6.63
C THR A 94 34.52 -24.35 7.06
N VAL A 95 33.42 -25.03 6.69
CA VAL A 95 33.23 -26.46 7.01
C VAL A 95 34.26 -27.36 6.32
N ARG A 96 34.72 -26.99 5.12
CA ARG A 96 35.76 -27.72 4.38
C ARG A 96 37.15 -27.51 4.98
N ASN A 97 37.45 -26.29 5.40
CA ASN A 97 38.78 -25.89 5.89
C ASN A 97 38.98 -26.12 7.39
N ASP A 98 37.95 -26.61 8.10
CA ASP A 98 38.04 -26.94 9.53
C ASP A 98 37.91 -28.47 9.77
N PRO A 99 38.98 -29.26 9.46
CA PRO A 99 39.02 -30.70 9.71
C PRO A 99 38.65 -31.15 11.14
N PRO A 100 38.98 -30.41 12.23
CA PRO A 100 38.57 -30.83 13.57
C PRO A 100 37.05 -30.80 13.76
N ALA A 101 36.32 -29.91 13.09
CA ALA A 101 34.86 -29.85 13.15
C ALA A 101 34.18 -31.04 12.44
N GLN A 102 34.75 -31.51 11.32
CA GLN A 102 34.30 -32.75 10.66
C GLN A 102 34.51 -33.97 11.55
N ASN A 103 35.65 -34.06 12.22
CA ASN A 103 35.95 -35.16 13.14
C ASN A 103 35.01 -35.17 14.37
N TRP A 104 34.63 -33.99 14.88
CA TRP A 104 33.67 -33.87 15.98
C TRP A 104 32.25 -34.29 15.56
N ALA A 105 31.82 -33.93 14.34
CA ALA A 105 30.52 -34.34 13.80
C ALA A 105 30.44 -35.83 13.45
N ALA A 106 31.57 -36.46 13.13
CA ALA A 106 31.69 -37.90 12.89
C ALA A 106 31.77 -38.73 14.18
N GLN A 107 31.98 -38.10 15.34
CA GLN A 107 31.97 -38.82 16.61
C GLN A 107 30.53 -39.31 16.92
N PRO A 108 30.35 -40.61 17.19
CA PRO A 108 29.04 -41.15 17.53
C PRO A 108 28.52 -40.44 18.79
N LEU A 109 27.26 -40.00 18.76
CA LEU A 109 26.67 -39.29 19.89
C LEU A 109 26.89 -40.08 21.18
N PRO A 110 27.32 -39.42 22.27
CA PRO A 110 27.53 -40.05 23.56
C PRO A 110 26.32 -40.89 23.95
N ALA A 111 26.55 -42.07 24.54
CA ALA A 111 25.49 -43.00 24.91
C ALA A 111 24.40 -42.35 25.80
N LEU A 112 24.77 -41.30 26.55
CA LEU A 112 23.86 -40.45 27.33
C LEU A 112 22.75 -39.82 26.48
N THR A 113 23.08 -39.28 25.29
CA THR A 113 22.11 -38.65 24.40
C THR A 113 21.25 -39.68 23.68
N ARG A 114 21.82 -40.86 23.40
CA ARG A 114 21.09 -41.99 22.81
C ARG A 114 20.00 -42.53 23.75
N ARG A 115 20.34 -42.64 25.05
CA ARG A 115 19.38 -42.98 26.11
C ARG A 115 18.30 -41.93 26.35
N LEU A 116 18.52 -40.66 25.96
CA LEU A 116 17.48 -39.63 26.01
C LEU A 116 16.46 -39.77 24.88
N HIS A 117 16.90 -40.26 23.71
CA HIS A 117 16.05 -40.46 22.53
C HIS A 117 15.27 -41.79 22.57
N GLU A 118 15.78 -42.77 23.33
CA GLU A 118 15.01 -43.94 23.73
C GLU A 118 13.91 -43.51 24.70
N ARG A 119 12.78 -43.05 24.14
CA ARG A 119 11.56 -42.82 24.90
C ARG A 119 10.98 -44.19 25.27
N PRO A 120 11.00 -44.61 26.55
CA PRO A 120 10.22 -45.76 26.95
C PRO A 120 8.74 -45.48 26.65
N ALA A 121 8.00 -46.51 26.20
CA ALA A 121 6.57 -46.42 26.02
C ALA A 121 5.91 -46.25 27.39
N ILE A 122 5.82 -45.02 27.88
CA ILE A 122 5.12 -44.72 29.13
C ILE A 122 3.62 -44.76 28.82
N THR A 123 3.01 -45.91 29.08
CA THR A 123 1.57 -46.12 28.96
C THR A 123 0.87 -45.75 30.26
N GLY A 124 0.04 -44.70 30.21
CA GLY A 124 -0.84 -44.30 31.30
C GLY A 124 -0.16 -43.53 32.45
N ALA A 125 -0.99 -42.90 33.29
CA ALA A 125 -0.56 -42.04 34.39
C ALA A 125 0.24 -42.79 35.48
N THR A 126 -0.08 -44.06 35.71
CA THR A 126 0.62 -44.93 36.67
C THR A 126 2.04 -45.26 36.20
N GLY A 127 2.23 -45.51 34.90
CA GLY A 127 3.54 -45.73 34.30
C GLY A 127 4.43 -44.49 34.35
N TYR A 128 3.83 -43.30 34.19
CA TYR A 128 4.55 -42.03 34.31
C TYR A 128 5.03 -41.76 35.73
N ARG A 129 4.20 -42.05 36.74
CA ARG A 129 4.56 -41.87 38.16
C ARG A 129 5.70 -42.81 38.58
N ALA A 130 5.69 -44.06 38.13
CA ALA A 130 6.75 -45.02 38.41
C ALA A 130 8.10 -44.62 37.78
N PHE A 131 8.06 -44.08 36.55
CA PHE A 131 9.25 -43.59 35.85
C PHE A 131 9.91 -42.40 36.57
N LEU A 132 9.11 -41.45 37.08
CA LEU A 132 9.62 -40.31 37.84
C LEU A 132 10.26 -40.74 39.17
N SER A 133 9.62 -41.65 39.91
CA SER A 133 10.18 -42.15 41.17
C SER A 133 11.48 -42.95 41.02
N GLY A 134 11.78 -43.47 39.83
CA GLY A 134 13.03 -44.19 39.56
C GLY A 134 14.20 -43.30 39.11
N ARG A 135 13.95 -42.09 38.58
CA ARG A 135 15.00 -41.18 38.10
C ARG A 135 15.51 -40.20 39.17
N ASP A 136 14.76 -39.96 40.23
CA ASP A 136 15.19 -39.16 41.40
C ASP A 136 16.14 -39.92 42.36
N ALA A 137 16.60 -41.12 42.00
CA ALA A 137 17.75 -41.74 42.66
C ALA A 137 19.04 -41.00 42.25
N VAL A 138 19.19 -39.78 42.78
CA VAL A 138 20.44 -39.02 42.75
C VAL A 138 21.53 -39.93 43.27
N HIS A 139 22.41 -40.37 42.36
CA HIS A 139 23.60 -41.10 42.78
C HIS A 139 24.42 -40.15 43.66
N PRO A 140 24.85 -40.57 44.86
CA PRO A 140 25.74 -39.73 45.65
C PRO A 140 26.97 -39.44 44.80
N ALA A 141 27.31 -38.15 44.69
CA ALA A 141 28.55 -37.72 44.07
C ALA A 141 29.69 -38.38 44.84
N ALA A 142 30.31 -39.41 44.24
CA ALA A 142 31.61 -39.88 44.68
C ALA A 142 32.60 -38.77 44.36
N GLY A 143 32.73 -37.82 45.30
CA GLY A 143 33.79 -36.83 45.31
C GLY A 143 35.11 -37.58 45.38
N GLY A 144 35.80 -37.64 44.23
CA GLY A 144 37.21 -38.00 44.18
C GLY A 144 37.99 -36.96 44.97
N THR A 145 38.48 -37.38 46.13
CA THR A 145 39.41 -36.65 46.98
C THR A 145 40.76 -36.51 46.30
N ASP A 146 41.16 -35.26 46.12
CA ASP A 146 42.50 -34.66 46.23
C ASP A 146 43.77 -35.54 46.31
N ARG A 147 44.75 -35.04 45.52
CA ARG A 147 46.23 -35.20 45.53
C ARG A 147 46.86 -36.31 44.69
#